data_AF-B8G9D2-F1
#
_entry.id   AF-B8G9D2-F1
#
_cell.length_a   1.000
_cell.length_b   1.000
_cell.length_c   1.000
_cell.angle_alpha   90.00
_cell.angle_beta   90.00
_cell.angle_gamma   90.00
#
_symmetry.space_group_name_H-M   'P 1'
#
loop_
_entity.id
_entity.type
_entity.pdbx_description
1 polymer ?
#
loop_
_entity_poly.entity_id
_entity_poly.type
_entity_poly.pdbx_seq_one_letter_code
_entity_poly.pdbx_strand_id
1 'polypeptide(L)'
;MAEQHVHSHTSHHGAGHAHISRGTYYRVFAALMVLMVLTVAAWWVEKNLITMPGWLAVTIAMSIAIAKTVLIVIYFMHVKVSSRITQVYAAGAFVWLLMLFIITMGDYVARGWPPQPGPLP
;
A
#
# COMPACT_ATOMS: atom_id res chain seq x y z
N MET A 1 58.49 -19.51 34.66
CA MET A 1 57.28 -19.83 33.87
C MET A 1 56.54 -18.52 33.66
N ALA A 2 56.75 -17.88 32.50
CA ALA A 2 56.07 -16.65 32.14
C ALA A 2 54.83 -17.01 31.33
N GLU A 3 53.65 -16.61 31.82
CA GLU A 3 52.37 -16.83 31.17
C GLU A 3 52.31 -16.02 29.86
N GLN A 4 52.20 -16.74 28.74
CA GLN A 4 51.87 -16.12 27.45
C GLN A 4 50.42 -15.65 27.50
N HIS A 5 50.23 -14.34 27.69
CA HIS A 5 48.96 -13.66 27.43
C HIS A 5 48.68 -13.69 25.92
N VAL A 6 47.96 -14.73 25.49
CA VAL A 6 47.42 -14.85 24.13
C VAL A 6 46.29 -13.83 23.99
N HIS A 7 46.58 -12.72 23.32
CA HIS A 7 45.55 -11.80 22.86
C HIS A 7 44.69 -12.50 21.80
N SER A 8 43.54 -13.02 22.23
CA SER A 8 42.47 -13.46 21.36
C SER A 8 41.93 -12.25 20.59
N HIS A 9 42.42 -12.07 19.36
CA HIS A 9 41.78 -11.20 18.39
C HIS A 9 40.36 -11.71 18.14
N THR A 10 39.39 -11.11 18.82
CA THR A 10 37.98 -11.21 18.49
C THR A 10 37.77 -10.57 17.12
N SER A 11 37.75 -11.42 16.10
CA SER A 11 37.24 -11.12 14.78
C SER A 11 35.78 -10.67 14.92
N HIS A 12 35.56 -9.36 15.05
CA HIS A 12 34.25 -8.76 14.90
C HIS A 12 33.81 -8.97 13.45
N HIS A 13 33.11 -10.08 13.23
CA HIS A 13 32.43 -10.37 11.98
C HIS A 13 31.56 -9.17 11.62
N GLY A 14 31.93 -8.50 10.53
CA GLY A 14 31.18 -7.40 9.96
C GLY A 14 29.76 -7.85 9.72
N ALA A 15 28.84 -7.35 10.56
CA ALA A 15 27.43 -7.33 10.26
C ALA A 15 27.28 -6.54 8.96
N GLY A 16 27.22 -7.25 7.84
CA GLY A 16 26.90 -6.69 6.54
C GLY A 16 25.53 -6.07 6.64
N HIS A 17 25.49 -4.76 6.92
CA HIS A 17 24.28 -3.97 6.93
C HIS A 17 23.62 -4.14 5.56
N ALA A 18 22.51 -4.89 5.53
CA ALA A 18 21.70 -5.14 4.34
C ALA A 18 21.02 -3.83 3.91
N HIS A 19 21.79 -2.89 3.36
CA HIS A 19 21.25 -1.71 2.73
C HIS A 19 20.59 -2.13 1.43
N ILE A 20 19.27 -1.95 1.35
CA ILE A 20 18.54 -2.03 0.09
C ILE A 20 19.25 -1.09 -0.90
N SER A 21 19.70 -1.64 -2.02
CA SER A 21 20.42 -0.89 -3.06
C SER A 21 19.63 0.35 -3.46
N ARG A 22 20.29 1.51 -3.44
CA ARG A 22 19.76 2.81 -3.89
C ARG A 22 19.09 2.70 -5.27
N GLY A 23 19.58 1.80 -6.13
CA GLY A 23 19.03 1.54 -7.46
C GLY A 23 17.59 1.00 -7.47
N THR A 24 17.18 0.26 -6.44
CA THR A 24 15.80 -0.24 -6.33
C THR A 24 14.81 0.91 -6.14
N TYR A 25 15.14 1.91 -5.32
CA TYR A 25 14.28 3.08 -5.12
C TYR A 25 14.10 3.90 -6.40
N TYR A 26 15.16 4.11 -7.17
CA TYR A 26 15.07 4.83 -8.44
C TYR A 26 14.22 4.10 -9.48
N ARG A 27 14.30 2.76 -9.54
CA ARG A 27 13.42 1.95 -10.41
C ARG A 27 11.96 2.05 -10.02
N VAL A 28 11.66 1.96 -8.72
CA VAL A 28 10.28 2.09 -8.22
C VAL A 28 9.78 3.52 -8.43
N PHE A 29 10.61 4.53 -8.21
CA PHE A 29 10.27 5.93 -8.50
C PHE A 29 9.90 6.12 -9.97
N ALA A 30 10.71 5.58 -10.90
CA ALA A 30 10.39 5.63 -12.33
C ALA A 30 9.06 4.94 -12.64
N ALA A 31 8.80 3.76 -12.06
CA ALA A 31 7.51 3.08 -12.20
C ALA A 31 6.35 3.95 -11.68
N LEU A 32 6.48 4.58 -10.51
CA LEU A 32 5.46 5.48 -9.96
C LEU A 32 5.21 6.71 -10.85
N MET A 33 6.26 7.27 -11.46
CA MET A 33 6.13 8.37 -12.42
C MET A 33 5.36 7.92 -13.67
N VAL A 34 5.63 6.72 -14.19
CA VAL A 34 4.85 6.16 -15.31
C VAL A 34 3.39 5.97 -14.92
N LEU A 35 3.09 5.37 -13.77
CA LEU A 35 1.71 5.23 -13.30
C LEU A 35 1.01 6.59 -13.12
N MET A 36 1.72 7.62 -12.65
CA MET A 36 1.18 8.98 -12.56
C MET A 36 0.84 9.54 -13.95
N VAL A 37 1.76 9.46 -14.90
CA VAL A 37 1.51 9.94 -16.27
C VAL A 37 0.32 9.19 -16.89
N LEU A 38 0.21 7.89 -16.65
CA LEU A 38 -0.95 7.09 -17.09
C LEU A 38 -2.27 7.58 -16.48
N THR A 39 -2.31 7.94 -15.20
CA THR A 39 -3.54 8.51 -14.61
C THR A 39 -3.93 9.85 -15.25
N VAL A 40 -2.96 10.73 -15.51
CA VAL A 40 -3.22 12.03 -16.14
C VAL A 40 -3.65 11.85 -17.59
N ALA A 41 -3.01 10.95 -18.32
CA ALA A 41 -3.36 10.63 -19.70
C ALA A 41 -4.77 10.02 -19.79
N ALA A 42 -5.12 9.10 -18.89
CA ALA A 42 -6.46 8.51 -18.83
C ALA A 42 -7.54 9.58 -18.65
N TRP A 43 -7.33 10.52 -17.70
CA TRP A 43 -8.23 11.64 -17.49
C TRP A 43 -8.32 12.58 -18.71
N TRP A 44 -7.18 12.87 -19.35
CA TRP A 44 -7.13 13.74 -20.51
C TRP A 44 -7.87 13.15 -21.72
N VAL A 45 -7.71 11.83 -21.95
CA VAL A 45 -8.39 11.09 -23.01
C VAL A 45 -9.90 11.04 -22.78
N GLU A 46 -10.34 10.77 -21.55
CA GLU A 46 -11.77 10.78 -21.18
C GLU A 46 -12.41 12.15 -21.41
N LYS A 47 -11.71 13.24 -21.06
CA LYS A 47 -12.24 14.60 -21.20
C LYS A 47 -12.25 15.14 -22.62
N ASN A 48 -11.22 14.84 -23.42
CA ASN A 48 -10.99 15.54 -24.70
C ASN A 48 -11.18 14.68 -25.94
N LEU A 49 -11.03 13.36 -25.85
CA LEU A 49 -10.84 12.51 -27.04
C LEU A 49 -11.93 11.46 -27.23
N ILE A 50 -12.43 10.85 -26.14
CA ILE A 50 -13.40 9.76 -26.20
C ILE A 50 -14.42 9.93 -25.06
N THR A 51 -15.72 10.03 -25.40
CA THR A 51 -16.79 9.91 -24.42
C THR A 51 -16.91 8.45 -23.97
N MET A 52 -16.17 8.08 -22.93
CA MET A 52 -16.29 6.78 -22.29
C MET A 52 -17.44 6.78 -21.26
N PRO A 53 -18.04 5.63 -20.97
CA PRO A 53 -18.95 5.48 -19.84
C PRO A 53 -18.20 5.77 -18.53
N GLY A 54 -18.74 6.65 -17.68
CA GLY A 54 -18.06 7.08 -16.45
C GLY A 54 -17.65 5.95 -15.50
N TRP A 55 -18.41 4.85 -15.47
CA TRP A 55 -18.06 3.68 -14.64
C TRP A 55 -16.77 2.98 -15.11
N LEU A 56 -16.50 2.97 -16.41
CA LEU A 56 -15.29 2.37 -16.97
C LEU A 56 -14.06 3.24 -16.65
N ALA A 57 -14.19 4.56 -16.79
CA ALA A 57 -13.14 5.50 -16.43
C ALA A 57 -12.78 5.43 -14.94
N VAL A 58 -13.78 5.37 -14.06
CA VAL A 58 -13.57 5.19 -12.62
C VAL A 58 -12.87 3.87 -12.32
N THR A 59 -13.26 2.78 -12.98
CA THR A 59 -12.63 1.46 -12.78
C THR A 59 -11.16 1.48 -13.20
N ILE A 60 -10.83 2.10 -14.34
CA ILE A 60 -9.45 2.26 -14.80
C ILE A 60 -8.66 3.10 -13.79
N ALA A 61 -9.18 4.27 -13.38
CA ALA A 61 -8.53 5.13 -12.40
C ALA A 61 -8.26 4.40 -11.07
N MET A 62 -9.24 3.65 -10.56
CA MET A 62 -9.10 2.86 -9.34
C MET A 62 -8.06 1.75 -9.48
N SER A 63 -8.01 1.05 -10.62
CA SER A 63 -7.00 0.01 -10.85
C SER A 63 -5.57 0.57 -10.82
N ILE A 64 -5.35 1.74 -11.43
CA ILE A 64 -4.04 2.41 -11.44
C ILE A 64 -3.69 2.91 -10.03
N ALA A 65 -4.67 3.46 -9.30
CA ALA A 65 -4.47 3.89 -7.92
C ALA A 65 -4.09 2.74 -6.97
N ILE A 66 -4.74 1.57 -7.10
CA ILE A 66 -4.40 0.37 -6.32
C ILE A 66 -2.98 -0.08 -6.64
N ALA A 67 -2.63 -0.20 -7.93
CA ALA A 67 -1.29 -0.60 -8.35
C ALA A 67 -0.19 0.34 -7.80
N LYS A 68 -0.45 1.66 -7.83
CA LYS A 68 0.45 2.67 -7.25
C LYS A 68 0.63 2.47 -5.74
N THR A 69 -0.47 2.25 -5.03
CA THR A 69 -0.47 2.07 -3.57
C THR A 69 0.29 0.81 -3.17
N VAL A 70 0.09 -0.31 -3.87
CA VAL A 70 0.81 -1.57 -3.62
C VAL A 70 2.32 -1.38 -3.77
N LEU A 71 2.77 -0.68 -4.82
CA LEU A 71 4.19 -0.39 -5.03
C LEU A 71 4.78 0.46 -3.89
N ILE A 72 4.03 1.47 -3.42
CA ILE A 72 4.46 2.33 -2.32
C ILE A 72 4.60 1.52 -1.02
N VAL A 73 3.62 0.69 -0.69
CA VAL A 73 3.62 -0.10 0.55
C VAL A 73 4.78 -1.11 0.58
N ILE A 74 5.04 -1.79 -0.54
CA ILE A 74 6.09 -2.82 -0.58
C ILE A 74 7.50 -2.19 -0.50
N TYR A 75 7.73 -1.08 -1.21
CA TYR A 75 9.08 -0.54 -1.42
C TYR A 75 9.42 0.69 -0.59
N PHE A 76 8.49 1.63 -0.42
CA PHE A 76 8.73 2.87 0.33
C PHE A 76 8.43 2.73 1.81
N MET A 77 7.43 1.92 2.18
CA MET A 77 7.14 1.61 3.58
C MET A 77 7.97 0.43 4.12
N HIS A 78 8.90 -0.11 3.32
CA HIS A 78 9.75 -1.25 3.66
C HIS A 78 9.03 -2.44 4.28
N VAL A 79 7.73 -2.62 4.00
CA VAL A 79 6.92 -3.66 4.64
C VAL A 79 7.55 -5.03 4.40
N LYS A 80 8.02 -5.30 3.17
CA LYS A 80 8.67 -6.57 2.82
C LYS A 80 10.00 -6.83 3.54
N VAL A 81 10.73 -5.77 3.90
CA VAL A 81 12.05 -5.86 4.55
C VAL A 81 11.96 -5.74 6.08
N SER A 82 10.85 -5.22 6.58
CA SER A 82 10.56 -5.10 8.01
C SER A 82 10.38 -6.46 8.69
N SER A 83 10.41 -6.44 10.03
CA SER A 83 10.18 -7.64 10.84
C SER A 83 8.81 -8.27 10.57
N ARG A 84 8.67 -9.58 10.77
CA ARG A 84 7.39 -10.29 10.61
C ARG A 84 6.29 -9.71 11.49
N ILE A 85 6.64 -9.22 12.68
CA ILE A 85 5.73 -8.56 13.60
C ILE A 85 5.17 -7.28 12.96
N THR A 86 6.04 -6.43 12.39
CA THR A 86 5.64 -5.21 11.67
C THR A 86 4.70 -5.49 10.51
N GLN A 87 4.94 -6.58 9.76
CA GLN A 87 4.05 -7.01 8.67
C GLN A 87 2.66 -7.41 9.16
N VAL A 88 2.57 -8.12 10.30
CA VAL A 88 1.27 -8.48 10.90
C VAL A 88 0.50 -7.24 11.33
N TYR A 89 1.16 -6.27 11.98
CA TYR A 89 0.50 -5.00 12.36
C TYR A 89 0.03 -4.21 11.13
N ALA A 90 0.82 -4.14 10.07
CA ALA A 90 0.44 -3.46 8.83
C ALA A 90 -0.79 -4.12 8.16
N ALA A 91 -0.81 -5.45 8.10
CA ALA A 91 -1.97 -6.20 7.60
C ALA A 91 -3.20 -6.01 8.51
N GLY A 92 -3.02 -6.07 9.82
CA GLY A 92 -4.08 -5.83 10.81
C GLY A 92 -4.67 -4.43 10.70
N ALA A 93 -3.85 -3.40 10.51
CA ALA A 93 -4.31 -2.03 10.28
C ALA A 93 -5.14 -1.90 8.99
N PHE A 94 -4.77 -2.61 7.92
CA PHE A 94 -5.54 -2.64 6.68
C PHE A 94 -6.89 -3.36 6.83
N VAL A 95 -6.91 -4.50 7.53
CA VAL A 95 -8.15 -5.24 7.83
C VAL A 95 -9.08 -4.40 8.69
N TRP A 96 -8.54 -3.75 9.72
CA TRP A 96 -9.29 -2.85 10.58
C TRP A 96 -9.85 -1.65 9.80
N LEU A 97 -9.05 -1.04 8.92
CA LEU A 97 -9.50 0.05 8.05
C LEU A 97 -10.62 -0.40 7.12
N LEU A 98 -10.49 -1.59 6.51
CA LEU A 98 -11.51 -2.16 5.63
C LEU A 98 -12.83 -2.35 6.40
N MET A 99 -12.77 -2.90 7.62
CA MET A 99 -13.92 -3.04 8.50
C MET A 99 -14.62 -1.70 8.77
N LEU A 100 -13.86 -0.64 9.09
CA LEU A 100 -14.42 0.69 9.29
C LEU A 100 -15.16 1.20 8.05
N PHE A 101 -14.59 1.02 6.87
CA PHE A 101 -15.23 1.41 5.61
C PHE A 101 -16.54 0.65 5.38
N ILE A 102 -16.54 -0.68 5.58
CA ILE A 102 -17.72 -1.51 5.40
C ILE A 102 -18.84 -1.10 6.35
N ILE A 103 -18.54 -0.95 7.64
CA ILE A 103 -19.53 -0.58 8.66
C ILE A 103 -20.06 0.83 8.38
N THR A 104 -19.16 1.80 8.16
CA THR A 104 -19.56 3.20 7.93
C THR A 104 -20.41 3.36 6.68
N MET A 105 -20.03 2.76 5.56
CA MET A 105 -20.84 2.79 4.34
C MET A 105 -22.15 2.01 4.52
N GLY A 106 -22.13 0.89 5.25
CA GLY A 106 -23.33 0.14 5.63
C GLY A 106 -24.33 1.00 6.40
N ASP A 107 -23.86 1.80 7.36
CA ASP A 107 -24.70 2.73 8.12
C ASP A 107 -25.34 3.79 7.20
N TYR A 108 -24.58 4.35 6.26
CA TYR A 108 -25.13 5.29 5.27
C TYR A 108 -26.22 4.66 4.40
N VAL A 109 -26.03 3.41 3.96
CA VAL A 109 -27.03 2.68 3.18
C VAL A 109 -28.27 2.38 4.03
N ALA A 110 -28.10 1.94 5.28
CA ALA A 110 -29.19 1.60 6.18
C ALA A 110 -30.10 2.79 6.54
N ARG A 111 -29.59 4.03 6.52
CA ARG A 111 -30.39 5.24 6.76
C ARG A 111 -31.48 5.48 5.69
N GLY A 112 -31.32 4.92 4.50
CA GLY A 112 -32.33 4.98 3.44
C GLY A 112 -33.40 3.89 3.54
N TRP A 113 -33.31 3.00 4.54
CA TRP A 113 -34.22 1.87 4.66
C TRP A 113 -35.61 2.34 5.14
N PRO A 114 -36.70 2.03 4.40
CA PRO A 114 -38.03 2.47 4.79
C PRO A 114 -38.44 1.80 6.12
N PRO A 115 -39.12 2.54 7.02
CA PRO A 115 -39.60 1.97 8.27
C PRO A 115 -40.51 0.77 7.99
N GLN A 116 -40.41 -0.28 8.81
CA GLN A 116 -41.33 -1.42 8.68
C GLN A 116 -42.78 -0.93 8.83
N PRO A 117 -43.71 -1.37 7.95
CA PRO A 117 -45.12 -1.11 8.14
C PRO A 117 -45.55 -1.62 9.52
N GLY A 118 -45.88 -0.70 10.43
CA GLY A 118 -46.43 -1.05 11.73
C GLY A 118 -47.80 -1.69 11.59
N PRO A 119 -48.26 -2.50 12.56
CA PRO A 119 -49.64 -2.96 12.58
C PRO A 119 -50.58 -1.74 12.49
N LEU A 120 -51.36 -1.68 11.42
CA LEU A 120 -52.41 -0.66 11.28
C LEU A 120 -53.45 -0.87 12.40
N PRO A 121 -54.08 0.20 12.92
CA PRO A 121 -55.24 0.07 13.80
C PRO A 121 -56.43 -0.59 13.09
#